data_AF-A0A8S2UH17-F1
#
_entry.id   AF-A0A8S2UH17-F1
#
_cell.length_a   1.000
_cell.length_b   1.000
_cell.length_c   1.000
_cell.angle_alpha   90.00
_cell.angle_beta   90.00
_cell.angle_gamma   90.00
#
_symmetry.space_group_name_H-M   'P 1'
#
loop_
_entity.id
_entity.type
_entity.pdbx_description
1 polymer ?
#
loop_
_entity_poly.entity_id
_entity_poly.type
_entity_poly.pdbx_seq_one_letter_code
_entity_poly.pdbx_strand_id
1 'polypeptide(L)'
;MNDASTAKNITNTCETLIEWCEKGDAMVVDRGFRDVIDSFVEMDYEPKMPEFVTKGQKQHTVEQANRSRLITKVRWRVESYHARMKK
;
A
#
# COMPACT_ATOMS: atom_id res chain seq x y z
N MET A 1 16.54 1.48 -10.26
CA MET A 1 15.90 1.28 -8.95
C MET A 1 14.42 1.54 -9.14
N ASN A 2 13.56 0.54 -8.97
CA ASN A 2 12.10 0.68 -9.10
C ASN A 2 11.46 0.69 -7.71
N ASP A 3 10.21 1.12 -7.60
CA ASP A 3 9.54 1.26 -6.30
C ASP A 3 9.41 -0.08 -5.56
N ALA A 4 9.20 -1.19 -6.27
CA ALA A 4 9.15 -2.53 -5.69
C ALA A 4 10.49 -2.96 -5.04
N SER A 5 11.62 -2.62 -5.66
CA SER A 5 12.95 -2.89 -5.09
C SER A 5 13.27 -1.96 -3.92
N THR A 6 12.78 -0.72 -3.93
CA THR A 6 12.86 0.18 -2.77
C THR A 6 12.04 -0.36 -1.59
N ALA A 7 10.82 -0.86 -1.82
CA ALA A 7 9.99 -1.43 -0.76
C ALA A 7 10.57 -2.72 -0.18
N LYS A 8 11.12 -3.62 -1.02
CA LYS A 8 11.88 -4.79 -0.55
C LYS A 8 13.12 -4.42 0.25
N ASN A 9 13.84 -3.39 -0.17
CA ASN A 9 14.97 -2.89 0.60
C ASN A 9 14.52 -2.27 1.92
N ILE A 10 13.43 -1.49 1.98
CA ILE A 10 12.91 -0.93 3.23
C ILE A 10 12.46 -2.04 4.18
N THR A 11 11.79 -3.08 3.68
CA THR A 11 11.40 -4.23 4.52
C THR A 11 12.62 -5.02 5.02
N ASN A 12 13.69 -5.12 4.24
CA ASN A 12 14.92 -5.81 4.63
C ASN A 12 15.93 -4.93 5.43
N THR A 13 15.83 -3.60 5.36
CA THR A 13 16.81 -2.66 5.95
C THR A 13 16.23 -1.89 7.14
N CYS A 14 14.91 -1.72 7.22
CA CYS A 14 14.23 -1.10 8.34
C CYS A 14 13.62 -2.19 9.24
N GLU A 15 14.48 -2.91 9.97
CA GLU A 15 14.05 -3.73 11.12
C GLU A 15 13.13 -2.92 12.06
N THR A 16 13.39 -1.61 12.20
CA THR A 16 12.68 -0.69 13.10
C THR A 16 11.23 -0.33 12.73
N LEU A 17 10.83 -0.33 11.46
CA LEU A 17 9.44 0.00 11.09
C LEU A 17 8.52 -1.21 11.25
N ILE A 18 9.03 -2.40 10.90
CA ILE A 18 8.30 -3.67 11.06
C ILE A 18 8.16 -4.01 12.55
N GLU A 19 9.15 -3.68 13.38
CA GLU A 19 9.09 -3.83 14.84
C GLU A 19 7.92 -3.09 15.50
N TRP A 20 7.40 -2.02 14.89
CA TRP A 20 6.25 -1.28 15.41
C TRP A 20 4.91 -1.83 14.95
N CYS A 21 4.92 -2.84 14.09
CA CYS A 21 3.73 -3.44 13.52
C CYS A 21 3.45 -4.79 14.18
N GLU A 22 2.17 -5.07 14.37
CA GLU A 22 1.69 -6.35 14.88
C GLU A 22 1.05 -7.16 13.75
N LYS A 23 1.10 -8.49 13.89
CA LYS A 23 0.39 -9.38 12.97
C LYS A 23 -1.10 -9.01 12.92
N GLY A 24 -1.65 -8.97 11.71
CA GLY A 24 -3.01 -8.51 11.43
C GLY A 24 -3.11 -7.02 11.09
N ASP A 25 -2.03 -6.24 11.23
CA ASP A 25 -2.06 -4.82 10.90
C ASP A 25 -2.35 -4.56 9.43
N ALA A 26 -3.12 -3.50 9.16
CA ALA A 26 -3.48 -3.09 7.82
C ALA A 26 -2.35 -2.30 7.14
N MET A 27 -1.71 -2.93 6.16
CA MET A 27 -0.62 -2.33 5.38
C MET A 27 -1.17 -1.59 4.17
N VAL A 28 -1.29 -0.26 4.26
CA VAL A 28 -1.83 0.57 3.19
C VAL A 28 -0.74 0.98 2.21
N VAL A 29 -0.86 0.54 0.95
CA VAL A 29 0.17 0.79 -0.09
C VAL A 29 -0.40 1.38 -1.39
N ASP A 30 0.48 1.97 -2.19
CA ASP A 30 0.15 2.42 -3.55
C ASP A 30 0.15 1.26 -4.56
N ARG A 31 -0.55 1.45 -5.69
CA ARG A 31 -0.61 0.48 -6.78
C ARG A 31 0.76 0.13 -7.36
N GLY A 32 1.73 1.07 -7.32
CA GLY A 32 3.11 0.82 -7.75
C GLY A 32 3.85 -0.24 -6.92
N PHE A 33 3.34 -0.57 -5.74
CA PHE A 33 3.91 -1.54 -4.80
C PHE A 33 3.15 -2.87 -4.78
N ARG A 34 2.40 -3.18 -5.84
CA ARG A 34 1.68 -4.46 -6.00
C ARG A 34 2.56 -5.70 -5.75
N ASP A 35 3.86 -5.63 -6.07
CA ASP A 35 4.76 -6.78 -5.99
C ASP A 35 5.23 -7.10 -4.56
N VAL A 36 4.91 -6.25 -3.57
CA VAL A 36 5.19 -6.54 -2.14
C VAL A 36 3.96 -7.00 -1.36
N ILE A 37 2.79 -7.05 -2.01
CA ILE A 37 1.54 -7.50 -1.38
C ILE A 37 1.69 -8.92 -0.87
N ASP A 38 2.24 -9.83 -1.68
CA ASP A 38 2.45 -11.22 -1.31
C ASP A 38 3.36 -11.36 -0.09
N SER A 39 4.43 -10.55 -0.01
CA SER A 39 5.32 -10.52 1.15
C SER A 39 4.61 -10.06 2.42
N PHE A 40 3.68 -9.08 2.33
CA PHE A 40 2.89 -8.68 3.50
C PHE A 40 1.93 -9.77 3.96
N VAL A 41 1.32 -10.51 3.04
CA VAL A 41 0.48 -11.66 3.39
C VAL A 41 1.31 -12.77 4.06
N GLU A 42 2.50 -13.07 3.53
CA GLU A 42 3.43 -14.05 4.13
C GLU A 42 3.86 -13.67 5.55
N MET A 43 3.93 -12.36 5.84
CA MET A 43 4.25 -11.80 7.15
C MET A 43 3.03 -11.68 8.09
N ASP A 44 1.85 -12.21 7.70
CA ASP A 44 0.59 -12.15 8.46
C ASP A 44 0.04 -10.73 8.64
N TYR A 45 0.28 -9.85 7.66
CA TYR A 45 -0.35 -8.53 7.60
C TYR A 45 -1.53 -8.50 6.64
N GLU A 46 -2.36 -7.46 6.76
CA GLU A 46 -3.48 -7.21 5.85
C GLU A 46 -3.16 -6.11 4.82
N PRO A 47 -2.58 -6.44 3.66
CA PRO A 47 -2.32 -5.44 2.64
C PRO A 47 -3.62 -4.85 2.07
N LYS A 48 -3.68 -3.51 1.99
CA LYS A 48 -4.76 -2.75 1.36
C LYS A 48 -4.17 -1.87 0.26
N MET A 49 -4.70 -2.00 -0.95
CA MET A 49 -4.32 -1.17 -2.08
C MET A 49 -5.56 -0.75 -2.91
N PRO A 50 -5.51 0.38 -3.64
CA PRO A 50 -6.64 0.77 -4.48
C PRO A 50 -6.90 -0.27 -5.57
N GLU A 51 -8.17 -0.61 -5.79
CA GLU A 51 -8.60 -1.71 -6.67
C GLU A 51 -8.09 -1.52 -8.10
N PHE A 52 -7.85 -2.63 -8.81
CA PHE A 52 -7.65 -2.61 -10.25
C PHE A 52 -8.98 -2.76 -10.98
N VAL A 53 -9.12 -2.10 -12.13
CA VAL A 53 -10.23 -2.40 -13.02
C VAL A 53 -9.95 -3.76 -13.65
N THR A 54 -10.84 -4.73 -13.42
CA THR A 54 -10.68 -6.09 -13.92
C THR A 54 -10.72 -6.09 -15.45
N LYS A 55 -9.94 -6.97 -16.08
CA LYS A 55 -9.91 -7.11 -17.54
C LYS A 55 -11.33 -7.39 -18.06
N GLY A 56 -11.78 -6.57 -19.02
CA GLY A 56 -13.14 -6.65 -19.58
C GLY A 56 -14.16 -5.71 -18.92
N GLN A 57 -13.82 -5.07 -17.80
CA GLN A 57 -14.61 -3.99 -17.22
C GLN A 57 -14.06 -2.63 -17.64
N LYS A 58 -14.95 -1.66 -17.87
CA LYS A 58 -14.56 -0.27 -18.14
C LYS A 58 -14.43 0.55 -16.86
N GLN A 59 -15.11 0.14 -15.78
CA GLN A 59 -15.22 0.88 -14.53
C GLN A 59 -15.30 -0.10 -13.35
N HIS A 60 -14.96 0.40 -12.16
CA HIS A 60 -15.16 -0.32 -10.90
C HIS A 60 -16.64 -0.45 -10.57
N THR A 61 -16.99 -1.50 -9.82
CA THR A 61 -18.29 -1.52 -9.12
C THR A 61 -18.35 -0.41 -8.06
N VAL A 62 -19.54 -0.12 -7.56
CA VAL A 62 -19.73 0.87 -6.48
C VAL A 62 -18.89 0.49 -5.26
N GLU A 63 -18.88 -0.79 -4.89
CA GLU A 63 -18.11 -1.31 -3.75
C GLU A 63 -16.62 -1.17 -3.96
N GLN A 64 -16.09 -1.59 -5.12
CA GLN A 64 -14.67 -1.47 -5.47
C GLN A 64 -14.23 0.01 -5.49
N ALA A 65 -15.06 0.88 -6.05
CA ALA A 65 -14.79 2.30 -6.11
C ALA A 65 -14.80 2.92 -4.70
N ASN A 66 -15.69 2.48 -3.82
CA ASN A 66 -15.73 2.93 -2.42
C ASN A 66 -14.53 2.45 -1.62
N ARG A 67 -14.13 1.18 -1.75
CA ARG A 67 -12.90 0.66 -1.13
C ARG A 67 -11.66 1.42 -1.60
N SER A 68 -11.55 1.67 -2.91
CA SER A 68 -10.45 2.46 -3.48
C SER A 68 -10.41 3.87 -2.91
N ARG A 69 -11.56 4.56 -2.82
CA ARG A 69 -11.64 5.91 -2.23
C ARG A 69 -11.23 5.92 -0.76
N LEU A 70 -11.63 4.91 0.02
CA LEU A 70 -11.23 4.80 1.42
C LEU A 70 -9.70 4.72 1.54
N ILE A 71 -9.08 3.83 0.77
CA ILE A 71 -7.63 3.64 0.76
C ILE A 71 -6.90 4.92 0.33
N THR A 72 -7.37 5.59 -0.73
CA THR A 72 -6.79 6.86 -1.19
C THR A 72 -6.92 7.97 -0.13
N LYS A 73 -8.04 8.07 0.59
CA LYS A 73 -8.22 9.07 1.66
C LYS A 73 -7.21 8.90 2.79
N VAL A 74 -6.95 7.66 3.23
CA VAL A 74 -5.97 7.37 4.28
C VAL A 74 -4.57 7.79 3.83
N ARG A 75 -4.18 7.40 2.61
CA ARG A 75 -2.87 7.76 2.04
C ARG A 75 -2.66 9.26 1.90
N TRP A 76 -3.69 9.99 1.51
CA TRP A 76 -3.59 11.43 1.27
C TRP A 76 -3.10 12.19 2.50
N ARG A 77 -3.44 11.75 3.71
CA ARG A 77 -2.94 12.35 4.95
C ARG A 77 -1.42 12.19 5.10
N VAL A 78 -0.90 10.99 4.83
CA VAL A 78 0.53 10.67 4.89
C VAL A 78 1.30 11.41 3.81
N GLU A 79 0.79 11.41 2.59
CA GLU A 79 1.38 12.09 1.44
C GLU A 79 1.42 13.61 1.63
N SER A 80 0.33 14.20 2.12
CA SER A 80 0.26 15.66 2.39
C SER A 80 1.28 16.09 3.44
N TYR A 81 1.55 15.25 4.44
CA TYR A 81 2.60 15.50 5.42
C TYR A 81 4.01 15.39 4.79
N HIS A 82 4.27 14.32 4.04
CA HIS A 82 5.58 14.08 3.41
C HIS A 82 5.90 15.05 2.28
N ALA A 83 4.89 15.57 1.56
CA ALA A 83 5.06 16.57 0.52
C ALA A 83 5.72 17.86 1.04
N ARG A 84 5.54 18.17 2.33
CA ARG A 84 6.21 19.31 2.99
C ARG A 84 7.72 19.11 3.18
N MET A 85 8.18 17.86 3.20
CA MET A 85 9.59 17.50 3.43
C MET A 85 10.38 17.38 2.12
N LYS A 86 9.70 17.25 0.98
CA LYS A 86 10.31 17.32 -0.34
C LYS A 86 10.48 18.80 -0.72
N LYS A 87 11.66 19.35 -0.45
CA LYS A 87 12.14 20.61 -1.05
C LYS A 87 12.89 20.32 -2.34
#